data_AF-A0A7C3VVA6-F1
#
_entry.id   AF-A0A7C3VVA6-F1
#
_cell.length_a   1.000
_cell.length_b   1.000
_cell.length_c   1.000
_cell.angle_alpha   90.00
_cell.angle_beta   90.00
_cell.angle_gamma   90.00
#
_symmetry.space_group_name_H-M   'P 1'
#
loop_
_entity.id
_entity.type
_entity.pdbx_description
1 polymer ?
#
loop_
_entity_poly.entity_id
_entity_poly.type
_entity_poly.pdbx_seq_one_letter_code
_entity_poly.pdbx_strand_id
1 'polypeptide(L)'
;MSGTNLLERTTLKASQSEAEMASGADIPEENQLLIRREDGLDLGVAGLSWEARLGKVGQELAQARQAKGMSLDQLHMQTRIPKYHLQSLEAGRVEKLPEPIYVRSFVRQIGNALGLDGEMLAASLPYLAGIGDAGAATASGVKSRSRFILGAANLYLGYAALLLLAIGGLFWLYDQQTLTNGHRGDALESGDTVAPRGEEGAFD
;
A
#
# COMPACT_ATOMS: atom_id res chain seq x y z
N MET A 1 -9.02 14.01 81.11
CA MET A 1 -9.21 15.46 80.86
C MET A 1 -7.99 15.94 80.11
N SER A 2 -8.24 16.58 78.97
CA SER A 2 -7.27 17.03 77.98
C SER A 2 -6.36 18.14 78.52
N GLY A 3 -5.10 18.19 78.08
CA GLY A 3 -4.26 19.37 78.33
C GLY A 3 -2.77 19.13 78.19
N THR A 4 -2.26 19.43 76.99
CA THR A 4 -0.98 20.10 76.75
C THR A 4 0.31 19.42 77.26
N ASN A 5 1.04 18.82 76.33
CA ASN A 5 2.47 19.16 76.17
C ASN A 5 2.84 19.03 74.69
N LEU A 6 2.49 20.08 73.95
CA LEU A 6 2.87 20.31 72.55
C LEU A 6 4.35 20.73 72.40
N LEU A 7 5.18 20.47 73.42
CA LEU A 7 6.59 20.85 73.49
C LEU A 7 7.56 19.66 73.61
N GLU A 8 7.07 18.42 73.74
CA GLU A 8 7.93 17.22 73.65
C GLU A 8 8.11 16.72 72.21
N ARG A 9 7.27 17.17 71.27
CA ARG A 9 7.38 16.77 69.86
C ARG A 9 8.34 17.63 69.04
N THR A 10 8.82 18.74 69.59
CA THR A 10 9.71 19.68 68.88
C THR A 10 11.19 19.39 69.11
N THR A 11 11.57 18.69 70.17
CA THR A 11 12.98 18.34 70.44
C THR A 11 13.36 16.94 69.96
N LEU A 12 12.41 16.01 69.83
CA LEU A 12 12.66 14.69 69.23
C LEU A 12 12.79 14.73 67.70
N LYS A 13 12.23 15.74 67.02
CA LYS A 13 12.40 15.93 65.57
C LYS A 13 13.69 16.68 65.18
N ALA A 14 14.37 17.31 66.14
CA ALA A 14 15.60 18.04 65.89
C ALA A 14 16.85 17.15 66.00
N SER A 15 16.92 16.23 66.99
CA SER A 15 18.05 15.28 67.09
C SER A 15 17.99 14.12 66.09
N GLN A 16 16.81 13.86 65.50
CA GLN A 16 16.66 12.90 64.39
C GLN A 16 16.96 13.54 63.02
N SER A 17 17.06 14.88 62.92
CA SER A 17 17.37 15.59 61.67
C SER A 17 18.85 15.88 61.43
N GLU A 18 19.72 15.79 62.46
CA GLU A 18 21.17 15.96 62.29
C GLU A 18 21.93 14.63 62.05
N ALA A 19 21.27 13.47 62.18
CA ALA A 19 21.85 12.16 61.88
C ALA A 19 21.44 11.58 60.52
N GLU A 20 20.46 12.16 59.82
CA GLU A 20 20.06 11.77 58.44
C GLU A 20 20.47 12.79 57.36
N MET A 21 21.21 13.85 57.72
CA MET A 21 21.76 14.84 56.78
C MET A 21 23.15 14.45 56.24
N ALA A 22 23.46 13.14 56.21
CA ALA A 22 24.50 12.55 55.37
C ALA A 22 23.94 12.02 54.02
N SER A 23 22.68 12.33 53.68
CA SER A 23 22.02 11.84 52.47
C SER A 23 21.10 12.90 51.87
N GLY A 24 21.66 14.09 51.61
CA GLY A 24 20.96 15.21 50.98
C GLY A 24 21.26 15.31 49.49
N ALA A 25 20.43 14.68 48.68
CA ALA A 25 19.86 15.22 47.43
C ALA A 25 19.10 14.09 46.72
N ASP A 26 18.05 13.62 47.40
CA ASP A 26 17.04 12.71 46.91
C ASP A 26 16.24 13.41 45.80
N ILE A 27 16.62 13.18 44.55
CA ILE A 27 15.76 13.46 43.41
C ILE A 27 14.59 12.46 43.53
N PRO A 28 13.32 12.88 43.58
CA PRO A 28 12.21 11.93 43.63
C PRO A 28 12.33 10.94 42.47
N GLU A 29 12.19 9.65 42.78
CA GLU A 29 12.51 8.52 41.88
C GLU A 29 11.78 8.61 40.52
N GLU A 30 10.63 9.29 40.46
CA GLU A 30 9.86 9.57 39.24
C GLU A 30 10.57 10.52 38.25
N ASN A 31 11.54 11.32 38.71
CA ASN A 31 12.29 12.29 37.90
C ASN A 31 13.77 11.91 37.70
N GLN A 32 14.24 10.79 38.27
CA GLN A 32 15.58 10.26 38.03
C GLN A 32 15.72 9.54 36.67
N LEU A 33 14.61 9.18 36.01
CA LEU A 33 14.62 8.58 34.67
C LEU A 33 14.85 9.60 33.53
N LEU A 34 14.86 10.91 33.82
CA LEU A 34 15.03 11.96 32.82
C LEU A 34 16.47 12.50 32.69
N ILE A 35 17.42 12.04 33.51
CA ILE A 35 18.83 12.51 33.47
C ILE A 35 19.82 11.33 33.61
N ARG A 36 19.65 10.29 32.80
CA ARG A 36 20.78 9.51 32.25
C ARG A 36 20.65 9.48 30.73
N ARG A 37 20.66 10.68 30.14
CA ARG A 37 21.10 10.87 28.76
C ARG A 37 22.63 10.80 28.81
N GLU A 38 23.16 9.58 28.82
CA GLU A 38 24.51 9.33 28.36
C GLU A 38 24.42 9.05 26.86
N ASP A 39 25.17 9.84 26.13
CA ASP A 39 25.18 9.97 24.68
C ASP A 39 25.99 8.81 24.09
N GLY A 40 25.69 7.59 24.51
CA GLY A 40 26.17 6.37 23.91
C GLY A 40 25.05 5.87 23.03
N LEU A 41 25.10 6.18 21.74
CA LEU A 41 24.40 5.39 20.73
C LEU A 41 24.84 3.94 20.93
N ASP A 42 24.06 3.19 21.69
CA ASP A 42 24.16 1.74 21.84
C ASP A 42 23.72 1.11 20.51
N LEU A 43 24.59 1.27 19.51
CA LEU A 43 24.57 0.55 18.24
C LEU A 43 25.04 -0.90 18.43
N GLY A 44 25.15 -1.39 19.67
CA GLY A 44 25.60 -2.74 20.01
C GLY A 44 24.45 -3.71 20.29
N VAL A 45 23.49 -3.35 21.15
CA VAL A 45 22.45 -4.30 21.59
C VAL A 45 21.29 -4.45 20.59
N ALA A 46 21.00 -3.41 19.81
CA ALA A 46 20.06 -3.51 18.69
C ALA A 46 20.67 -4.27 17.49
N GLY A 47 21.99 -4.09 17.25
CA GLY A 47 22.74 -4.74 16.18
C GLY A 47 22.65 -6.26 16.25
N LEU A 48 22.95 -6.83 17.43
CA LEU A 48 22.93 -8.28 17.66
C LEU A 48 21.58 -8.96 17.32
N SER A 49 20.47 -8.24 17.47
CA SER A 49 19.13 -8.76 17.12
C SER A 49 18.79 -8.59 15.63
N TRP A 50 19.29 -7.52 15.01
CA TRP A 50 19.03 -7.18 13.62
C TRP A 50 19.82 -8.08 12.66
N GLU A 51 21.12 -8.28 12.90
CA GLU A 51 21.96 -9.13 12.05
C GLU A 51 21.47 -10.58 12.04
N ALA A 52 21.14 -11.13 13.23
CA ALA A 52 20.64 -12.49 13.36
C ALA A 52 19.29 -12.68 12.64
N ARG A 53 18.35 -11.74 12.80
CA ARG A 53 17.06 -11.79 12.11
C ARG A 53 17.20 -11.62 10.61
N LEU A 54 18.02 -10.67 10.17
CA LEU A 54 18.25 -10.43 8.75
C LEU A 54 18.96 -11.61 8.10
N GLY A 55 19.90 -12.26 8.78
CA GLY A 55 20.54 -13.49 8.32
C GLY A 55 19.52 -14.62 8.13
N LYS A 56 18.59 -14.81 9.07
CA LYS A 56 17.52 -15.81 8.93
C LYS A 56 16.61 -15.52 7.75
N VAL A 57 16.15 -14.28 7.60
CA VAL A 57 15.32 -13.84 6.46
C VAL A 57 16.08 -14.01 5.15
N GLY A 58 17.36 -13.61 5.11
CA GLY A 58 18.23 -13.76 3.96
C GLY A 58 18.37 -15.21 3.49
N GLN A 59 18.57 -16.13 4.43
CA GLN A 59 18.60 -17.58 4.16
C GLN A 59 17.27 -18.09 3.60
N GLU A 60 16.14 -17.66 4.18
CA GLU A 60 14.81 -18.04 3.70
C GLU A 60 14.56 -17.56 2.25
N LEU A 61 14.93 -16.31 1.94
CA LEU A 61 14.86 -15.78 0.57
C LEU A 61 15.76 -16.56 -0.39
N ALA A 62 17.00 -16.88 0.02
CA ALA A 62 17.92 -17.67 -0.79
C ALA A 62 17.37 -19.08 -1.08
N GLN A 63 16.82 -19.74 -0.07
CA GLN A 63 16.20 -21.07 -0.21
C GLN A 63 15.00 -21.02 -1.16
N ALA A 64 14.10 -20.04 -0.99
CA ALA A 64 12.95 -19.89 -1.86
C ALA A 64 13.36 -19.60 -3.32
N ARG A 65 14.40 -18.80 -3.54
CA ARG A 65 14.96 -18.54 -4.87
C ARG A 65 15.52 -19.82 -5.49
N GLN A 66 16.33 -20.57 -4.74
CA GLN A 66 16.94 -21.81 -5.19
C GLN A 66 15.89 -22.89 -5.48
N ALA A 67 14.86 -23.02 -4.65
CA ALA A 67 13.74 -23.94 -4.85
C ALA A 67 12.98 -23.67 -6.16
N LYS A 68 12.97 -22.41 -6.62
CA LYS A 68 12.40 -22.01 -7.92
C LYS A 68 13.35 -22.16 -9.10
N GLY A 69 14.60 -22.58 -8.88
CA GLY A 69 15.64 -22.59 -9.92
C GLY A 69 15.98 -21.20 -10.47
N MET A 70 15.65 -20.14 -9.72
CA MET A 70 15.79 -18.76 -10.18
C MET A 70 17.22 -18.25 -9.95
N SER A 71 17.83 -17.63 -10.95
CA SER A 71 19.14 -17.00 -10.80
C SER A 71 19.04 -15.60 -10.17
N LEU A 72 20.15 -15.11 -9.61
CA LEU A 72 20.22 -13.72 -9.11
C LEU A 72 19.99 -12.69 -10.23
N ASP A 73 20.37 -13.02 -11.47
CA ASP A 73 20.08 -12.24 -12.67
C ASP A 73 18.58 -12.07 -12.91
N GLN A 74 17.84 -13.17 -12.86
CA GLN A 74 16.39 -13.15 -13.03
C GLN A 74 15.70 -12.38 -11.91
N LEU A 75 16.13 -12.59 -10.66
CA LEU A 75 15.60 -11.87 -9.51
C LEU A 75 15.88 -10.36 -9.61
N HIS A 76 17.08 -9.97 -10.07
CA HIS A 76 17.43 -8.58 -10.35
C HIS A 76 16.54 -7.97 -11.43
N MET A 77 16.29 -8.69 -12.53
CA MET A 77 15.40 -8.22 -13.60
C MET A 77 13.95 -8.02 -13.13
N GLN A 78 13.47 -8.90 -12.25
CA GLN A 78 12.11 -8.84 -11.72
C GLN A 78 11.92 -7.74 -10.67
N THR A 79 12.88 -7.57 -9.75
CA THR A 79 12.77 -6.64 -8.61
C THR A 79 13.41 -5.28 -8.86
N ARG A 80 14.28 -5.17 -9.87
CA ARG A 80 15.16 -4.01 -10.14
C ARG A 80 16.13 -3.67 -9.01
N ILE A 81 16.27 -4.54 -8.01
CA ILE A 81 17.23 -4.37 -6.92
C ILE A 81 18.62 -4.81 -7.43
N PRO A 82 19.68 -3.98 -7.29
CA PRO A 82 21.02 -4.34 -7.74
C PRO A 82 21.49 -5.69 -7.17
N LYS A 83 22.14 -6.50 -8.01
CA LYS A 83 22.62 -7.85 -7.62
C LYS A 83 23.50 -7.84 -6.37
N TYR A 84 24.30 -6.80 -6.19
CA TYR A 84 25.14 -6.64 -5.01
C TYR A 84 24.33 -6.63 -3.70
N HIS A 85 23.17 -5.97 -3.68
CA HIS A 85 22.28 -5.97 -2.51
C HIS A 85 21.53 -7.29 -2.36
N LEU A 86 21.10 -7.92 -3.47
CA LEU A 86 20.50 -9.25 -3.41
C LEU A 86 21.46 -10.28 -2.80
N GLN A 87 22.72 -10.29 -3.25
CA GLN A 87 23.77 -11.15 -2.71
C GLN A 87 24.06 -10.87 -1.23
N SER A 88 24.15 -9.59 -0.87
CA SER A 88 24.42 -9.19 0.52
C SER A 88 23.27 -9.54 1.44
N LEU A 89 22.02 -9.41 0.97
CA LEU A 89 20.82 -9.78 1.72
C LEU A 89 20.73 -11.29 1.92
N GLU A 90 20.91 -12.09 0.86
CA GLU A 90 20.91 -13.55 0.95
C GLU A 90 22.05 -14.07 1.84
N ALA A 91 23.19 -13.37 1.88
CA ALA A 91 24.32 -13.71 2.73
C ALA A 91 24.23 -13.14 4.15
N GLY A 92 23.20 -12.37 4.50
CA GLY A 92 23.05 -11.73 5.81
C GLY A 92 24.12 -10.69 6.15
N ARG A 93 24.77 -10.09 5.13
CA ARG A 93 25.87 -9.11 5.30
C ARG A 93 25.31 -7.71 5.49
N VAL A 94 24.96 -7.39 6.73
CA VAL A 94 24.33 -6.11 7.10
C VAL A 94 25.20 -4.92 6.71
N GLU A 95 26.50 -5.03 6.88
CA GLU A 95 27.50 -3.99 6.61
C GLU A 95 27.59 -3.59 5.12
N LYS A 96 27.02 -4.41 4.21
CA LYS A 96 26.99 -4.17 2.77
C LYS A 96 25.62 -3.73 2.25
N LEU A 97 24.64 -3.61 3.13
CA LEU A 97 23.30 -3.19 2.78
C LEU A 97 23.15 -1.67 2.93
N PRO A 98 22.21 -1.05 2.19
CA PRO A 98 21.84 0.34 2.40
C PRO A 98 21.18 0.56 3.76
N GLU A 99 20.76 1.80 4.01
CA GLU A 99 20.02 2.16 5.23
C GLU A 99 18.88 1.16 5.52
N PRO A 100 18.67 0.75 6.78
CA PRO A 100 17.75 -0.35 7.11
C PRO A 100 16.29 -0.12 6.70
N ILE A 101 15.89 1.14 6.54
CA ILE A 101 14.58 1.52 5.96
C ILE A 101 14.39 0.95 4.54
N TYR A 102 15.44 0.93 3.72
CA TYR A 102 15.42 0.35 2.38
C TYR A 102 15.46 -1.18 2.41
N VAL A 103 16.20 -1.76 3.34
CA VAL A 103 16.31 -3.22 3.51
C VAL A 103 14.92 -3.85 3.69
N ARG A 104 14.07 -3.24 4.51
CA ARG A 104 12.70 -3.72 4.73
C ARG A 104 11.87 -3.71 3.44
N SER A 105 12.03 -2.67 2.61
CA SER A 105 11.39 -2.58 1.29
C SER A 105 11.93 -3.64 0.32
N PHE A 106 13.21 -3.97 0.39
CA PHE A 106 13.83 -5.01 -0.44
C PHE A 106 13.32 -6.39 -0.06
N VAL A 107 13.30 -6.70 1.24
CA VAL A 107 12.76 -7.98 1.75
C VAL A 107 11.32 -8.18 1.27
N ARG A 108 10.49 -7.15 1.35
CA ARG A 108 9.12 -7.20 0.83
C ARG A 108 9.07 -7.49 -0.67
N GLN A 109 9.83 -6.75 -1.48
CA GLN A 109 9.85 -6.92 -2.94
C GLN A 109 10.36 -8.29 -3.36
N ILE A 110 11.42 -8.78 -2.72
CA ILE A 110 12.03 -10.08 -3.02
C ILE A 110 11.11 -11.21 -2.57
N GLY A 111 10.54 -11.14 -1.37
CA GLY A 111 9.56 -12.12 -0.89
C GLY A 111 8.38 -12.24 -1.85
N ASN A 112 7.81 -11.11 -2.27
CA ASN A 112 6.72 -11.10 -3.25
C ASN A 112 7.13 -11.67 -4.62
N ALA A 113 8.33 -11.34 -5.12
CA ALA A 113 8.84 -11.89 -6.37
C ALA A 113 9.04 -13.41 -6.30
N LEU A 114 9.43 -13.91 -5.13
CA LEU A 114 9.60 -15.33 -4.83
C LEU A 114 8.29 -16.01 -4.42
N GLY A 115 7.15 -15.32 -4.43
CA GLY A 115 5.83 -15.89 -4.09
C GLY A 115 5.66 -16.22 -2.60
N LEU A 116 6.49 -15.63 -1.75
CA LEU A 116 6.34 -15.64 -0.30
C LEU A 116 5.46 -14.46 0.15
N ASP A 117 5.05 -14.46 1.41
CA ASP A 117 4.47 -13.27 2.03
C ASP A 117 5.57 -12.28 2.40
N GLY A 118 5.92 -11.41 1.44
CA GLY A 118 6.94 -10.39 1.63
C GLY A 118 6.59 -9.37 2.70
N GLU A 119 5.30 -9.11 2.96
CA GLU A 119 4.88 -8.18 4.02
C GLU A 119 5.16 -8.79 5.39
N MET A 120 4.80 -10.06 5.58
CA MET A 120 5.08 -10.79 6.82
C MET A 120 6.59 -10.90 7.08
N LEU A 121 7.38 -11.22 6.05
CA LEU A 121 8.84 -11.26 6.15
C LEU A 121 9.43 -9.90 6.56
N ALA A 122 8.98 -8.82 5.92
CA ALA A 122 9.43 -7.47 6.23
C ALA A 122 8.97 -6.97 7.61
N ALA A 123 7.82 -7.45 8.12
CA ALA A 123 7.33 -7.17 9.46
C ALA A 123 8.10 -7.93 10.55
N SER A 124 8.72 -9.07 10.21
CA SER A 124 9.55 -9.84 11.14
C SER A 124 10.88 -9.15 11.49
N LEU A 125 11.31 -8.21 10.65
CA LEU A 125 12.50 -7.40 10.90
C LEU A 125 12.23 -6.35 11.98
N PRO A 126 13.20 -6.08 12.88
CA PRO A 126 13.09 -5.02 13.88
C PRO A 126 12.73 -3.68 13.23
N TYR A 127 11.73 -3.00 13.76
CA TYR A 127 11.47 -1.61 13.41
C TYR A 127 12.56 -0.76 14.04
N LEU A 128 13.32 -0.02 13.23
CA LEU A 128 14.20 1.01 13.76
C LEU A 128 13.35 2.18 14.24
N ALA A 129 13.05 2.17 15.53
CA ALA A 129 12.35 3.26 16.19
C ALA A 129 13.17 4.56 16.02
N GLY A 130 12.56 5.59 15.42
CA GLY A 130 13.14 6.94 15.35
C GLY A 130 13.38 7.49 13.94
N ILE A 131 13.30 6.67 12.88
CA ILE A 131 13.26 7.16 11.49
C ILE A 131 11.82 7.03 11.02
N GLY A 132 10.98 7.96 11.49
CA GLY A 132 9.55 7.98 11.22
C GLY A 132 9.27 7.83 9.72
N ASP A 133 8.40 6.88 9.39
CA ASP A 133 7.07 7.03 8.77
C ASP A 133 6.81 8.15 7.71
N ALA A 134 7.66 9.16 7.58
CA ALA A 134 7.63 10.19 6.54
C ALA A 134 8.02 9.65 5.15
N GLY A 135 8.81 8.57 5.09
CA GLY A 135 9.16 7.88 3.84
C GLY A 135 8.19 6.74 3.46
N ALA A 136 7.40 6.24 4.41
CA ALA A 136 6.44 5.16 4.17
C ALA A 136 5.09 5.68 3.61
N ALA A 137 4.76 6.95 3.85
CA ALA A 137 3.53 7.58 3.38
C ALA A 137 3.45 7.73 1.84
N THR A 138 4.57 7.66 1.11
CA THR A 138 4.56 7.64 -0.37
C THR A 138 4.46 6.23 -0.97
N ALA A 139 4.52 5.18 -0.14
CA ALA A 139 4.31 3.79 -0.55
C ALA A 139 2.99 3.17 -0.04
N SER A 140 2.27 3.86 0.87
CA SER A 140 0.98 3.46 1.44
C SER A 140 -0.23 3.66 0.51
N GLY A 141 -0.03 3.44 -0.79
CA GLY A 141 -1.09 3.47 -1.81
C GLY A 141 -1.21 2.19 -2.63
N VAL A 142 -0.32 1.21 -2.45
CA VAL A 142 -0.47 -0.09 -3.11
C VAL A 142 -1.15 -1.04 -2.13
N LYS A 143 -2.46 -0.82 -1.96
CA LYS A 143 -3.37 -1.90 -1.55
C LYS A 143 -3.00 -3.12 -2.37
N SER A 144 -2.75 -4.23 -1.68
CA SER A 144 -2.62 -5.57 -2.24
C SER A 144 -3.64 -5.73 -3.36
N ARG A 145 -3.18 -5.49 -4.59
CA ARG A 145 -3.89 -5.80 -5.79
C ARG A 145 -3.19 -7.06 -6.22
N SER A 146 -3.80 -8.20 -5.92
CA SER A 146 -3.58 -9.40 -6.69
C SER A 146 -3.78 -9.01 -8.16
N ARG A 147 -2.71 -8.55 -8.80
CA ARG A 147 -2.67 -8.40 -10.24
C ARG A 147 -2.33 -9.79 -10.73
N PHE A 148 -3.38 -10.60 -10.76
CA PHE A 148 -3.55 -11.68 -11.69
C PHE A 148 -2.73 -11.37 -12.96
N ILE A 149 -1.88 -12.32 -13.29
CA ILE A 149 -1.15 -12.43 -14.54
C ILE A 149 -2.20 -12.60 -15.65
N LEU A 150 -2.93 -11.55 -15.99
CA LEU A 150 -3.62 -11.47 -17.27
C LEU A 150 -2.66 -10.77 -18.20
N GLY A 151 -1.98 -11.58 -19.01
CA GLY A 151 -1.16 -11.11 -20.12
C GLY A 151 -1.97 -10.24 -21.08
N ALA A 152 -1.36 -9.90 -22.20
CA ALA A 152 -1.92 -9.04 -23.26
C ALA A 152 -3.40 -9.33 -23.65
N ALA A 153 -3.96 -10.51 -23.32
CA ALA A 153 -5.34 -10.94 -23.50
C ALA A 153 -6.42 -9.93 -23.05
N ASN A 154 -6.30 -9.27 -21.89
CA ASN A 154 -7.37 -8.35 -21.41
C ASN A 154 -7.53 -7.09 -22.27
N LEU A 155 -6.45 -6.67 -22.92
CA LEU A 155 -6.48 -5.55 -23.86
C LEU A 155 -7.32 -5.91 -25.10
N TYR A 156 -7.25 -7.17 -25.55
CA TYR A 156 -8.07 -7.66 -26.66
C TYR A 156 -9.54 -7.78 -26.29
N LEU A 157 -9.88 -8.20 -25.07
CA LEU A 157 -11.28 -8.23 -24.62
C LEU A 157 -11.89 -6.83 -24.59
N GLY A 158 -11.14 -5.83 -24.13
CA GLY A 158 -11.57 -4.42 -24.18
C GLY A 158 -11.80 -3.93 -25.60
N TYR A 159 -10.87 -4.24 -26.52
CA TYR A 159 -11.01 -3.87 -27.93
C TYR A 159 -12.19 -4.59 -28.61
N ALA A 160 -12.40 -5.87 -28.32
CA ALA A 160 -13.53 -6.64 -28.84
C ALA A 160 -14.87 -6.05 -28.38
N ALA A 161 -14.98 -5.64 -27.11
CA ALA A 161 -16.16 -4.97 -26.59
C ALA A 161 -16.44 -3.64 -27.31
N LEU A 162 -15.41 -2.83 -27.56
CA LEU A 162 -15.53 -1.57 -28.31
C LEU A 162 -15.97 -1.80 -29.75
N LEU A 163 -15.42 -2.81 -30.44
CA LEU A 163 -15.83 -3.16 -31.80
C LEU A 163 -17.28 -3.61 -31.86
N LEU A 164 -17.72 -4.47 -30.93
CA LEU A 164 -19.11 -4.92 -30.86
C LEU A 164 -20.07 -3.76 -30.60
N LEU A 165 -19.69 -2.82 -29.73
CA LEU A 165 -20.47 -1.61 -29.46
C LEU A 165 -20.58 -0.73 -30.72
N ALA A 166 -19.48 -0.53 -31.45
CA ALA A 166 -19.46 0.27 -32.67
C ALA A 166 -20.30 -0.35 -33.79
N ILE A 167 -20.16 -1.66 -34.02
CA ILE A 167 -20.93 -2.40 -35.03
C ILE A 167 -22.42 -2.41 -34.68
N GLY A 168 -22.76 -2.70 -33.42
CA GLY A 168 -24.14 -2.69 -32.94
C GLY A 168 -24.79 -1.31 -33.02
N GLY A 169 -24.04 -0.25 -32.67
CA GLY A 169 -24.50 1.13 -32.80
C GLY A 169 -24.75 1.56 -34.25
N LEU A 170 -23.87 1.17 -35.18
CA LEU A 170 -24.06 1.41 -36.61
C LEU A 170 -25.28 0.66 -37.15
N PHE A 171 -25.49 -0.59 -36.72
CA PHE A 171 -26.66 -1.38 -37.09
C PHE A 171 -27.97 -0.75 -36.60
N TRP A 172 -28.00 -0.27 -35.35
CA TRP A 172 -29.14 0.44 -34.77
C TRP A 172 -29.49 1.72 -35.55
N LEU A 173 -28.46 2.48 -35.95
CA LEU A 173 -28.66 3.69 -36.76
C LEU A 173 -29.14 3.36 -38.17
N TYR A 174 -28.69 2.25 -38.76
CA TYR A 174 -29.14 1.79 -40.07
C TYR A 174 -30.62 1.39 -40.06
N ASP A 175 -31.04 0.65 -39.03
CA ASP A 175 -32.44 0.25 -38.85
C ASP A 175 -33.36 1.47 -38.71
N GLN A 176 -32.89 2.53 -38.05
CA GLN A 176 -33.65 3.77 -37.91
C GLN A 176 -33.98 4.45 -39.26
N GLN A 177 -33.21 4.21 -40.32
CA GLN A 177 -33.48 4.75 -41.66
C GLN A 177 -34.55 3.97 -42.44
N THR A 178 -34.79 2.69 -42.11
CA THR A 178 -35.77 1.86 -42.86
C THR A 178 -37.21 2.19 -42.45
N LEU A 179 -37.44 2.55 -41.19
CA LEU A 179 -38.78 2.90 -40.67
C LEU A 179 -39.29 4.27 -41.14
N THR A 180 -38.40 5.20 -41.51
CA THR A 180 -38.80 6.53 -42.01
C THR A 180 -39.16 6.53 -43.50
N ASN A 181 -38.73 5.50 -44.25
CA ASN A 181 -39.05 5.37 -45.67
C ASN A 181 -40.33 4.54 -45.92
N GLY A 182 -40.81 3.80 -44.92
CA GLY A 182 -42.01 2.96 -45.02
C GLY A 182 -43.36 3.70 -44.99
N HIS A 183 -43.41 4.98 -44.58
CA HIS A 183 -44.68 5.74 -44.50
C HIS A 183 -44.99 6.61 -45.74
N ARG A 184 -44.25 6.45 -46.84
CA ARG A 184 -44.44 7.19 -48.09
C ARG A 184 -44.96 6.34 -49.26
N GLY A 185 -45.20 5.03 -49.05
CA GLY A 185 -45.61 4.09 -50.10
C GLY A 185 -47.11 3.95 -50.34
N ASP A 186 -47.95 4.31 -49.37
CA ASP A 186 -49.38 3.93 -49.40
C ASP A 186 -50.32 5.07 -49.86
N ALA A 187 -49.78 6.20 -50.29
CA ALA A 187 -50.56 7.41 -50.59
C ALA A 187 -50.80 7.68 -52.09
N LEU A 188 -50.83 6.65 -52.94
CA LEU A 188 -51.09 6.81 -54.39
C LEU A 188 -52.20 5.92 -54.96
N GLU A 189 -53.13 5.43 -54.13
CA GLU A 189 -54.29 4.68 -54.62
C GLU A 189 -55.61 5.14 -53.96
N SER A 190 -55.96 6.42 -54.11
CA SER A 190 -57.36 6.87 -53.97
C SER A 190 -57.51 8.27 -54.54
N GLY A 191 -57.91 8.36 -55.80
CA GLY A 191 -58.12 9.62 -56.50
C GLY A 191 -59.10 9.45 -57.64
N ASP A 192 -60.38 9.43 -57.29
CA ASP A 192 -61.54 9.44 -58.17
C ASP A 192 -61.39 10.47 -59.31
N THR A 193 -61.40 10.00 -60.55
CA THR A 193 -61.69 10.85 -61.72
C THR A 193 -63.19 10.77 -62.02
N VAL A 194 -63.97 11.65 -61.40
CA VAL A 194 -65.36 11.96 -61.74
C VAL A 194 -65.40 12.86 -62.98
N ALA A 195 -66.26 12.49 -63.94
CA ALA A 195 -66.45 13.15 -65.23
C ALA A 195 -67.11 14.54 -65.14
N PRO A 196 -66.79 15.50 -66.03
CA PRO A 196 -67.61 16.68 -66.22
C PRO A 196 -68.70 16.48 -67.31
N ARG A 197 -69.93 16.64 -66.84
CA ARG A 197 -71.20 16.79 -67.56
C ARG A 197 -71.25 18.17 -68.21
N GLY A 198 -71.35 18.23 -69.55
CA GLY A 198 -71.69 19.46 -70.29
C GLY A 198 -73.11 19.36 -70.81
N GLU A 199 -73.99 20.22 -70.31
CA GLU A 199 -75.41 20.27 -70.62
C GLU A 199 -75.71 20.99 -71.95
N GLU A 200 -76.83 20.61 -72.54
CA GLU A 200 -77.44 21.15 -73.74
C GLU A 200 -78.15 22.50 -73.51
N GLY A 201 -78.21 23.34 -74.54
CA GLY A 201 -79.10 24.52 -74.68
C GLY A 201 -78.53 25.50 -75.70
N ALA A 202 -78.91 25.48 -76.99
CA ALA A 202 -80.15 25.96 -77.62
C ALA A 202 -80.16 27.47 -77.98
N PHE A 203 -80.17 27.73 -79.29
CA PHE A 203 -80.94 28.74 -80.06
C PHE A 203 -80.70 30.26 -79.90
N ASP A 204 -80.24 30.92 -80.98
CA ASP A 204 -81.04 31.84 -81.84
C ASP A 204 -80.38 31.93 -83.24
#